data_AF-A0A1R2ALA2-F1
#
_entry.id   AF-A0A1R2ALA2-F1
#
_cell.length_a   1.000
_cell.length_b   1.000
_cell.length_c   1.000
_cell.angle_alpha   90.00
_cell.angle_beta   90.00
_cell.angle_gamma   90.00
#
_symmetry.space_group_name_H-M   'P 1'
#
loop_
_entity.id
_entity.type
_entity.pdbx_description
1 polymer ?
#
loop_
_entity_poly.entity_id
_entity_poly.type
_entity_poly.pdbx_seq_one_letter_code
_entity_poly.pdbx_strand_id
1 'polypeptide(L)'
;MLFATYFLACLWYYYIDLVIRKTNEPNDFKLNFNLELDKPYKRFIKTWYYIFTTLVTVGYGDFYATNTYEMCLAILILLAGPTWFAFTMGNAIQIINELASLTSESSTKNDFNIWISNITKDKGVIPKNIKIPMIDHFSYYWRHDRLNKIANFSREDKFSLDCTDPFFSEIPQKLKKEIFQYLFSDIYHNFKFFFKHFYKARFEISRLFQPRHFYENKVILDGDEKVNEIVFIVQGIISANFTNNPNTSPFWSHKDTFVLGDYFYFKNSKPFAFFIAVNHVNGFAISTYGLSELIKMYKINVLQYINYIEPFYENLALLSRGMPQETEEAQKKTFEGKGLLSNSTKKLFSGLLRNSLLSSYIPSDSNDKNHREFSDAIDRVSLCIDKINCNRKALLWELKEKMAWNIKCRQESTQN
;
A
#
# COMPACT_ATOMS: atom_id res chain seq x y z
N MET A 1 -33.32 -5.16 -29.41
CA MET A 1 -33.44 -4.15 -30.48
C MET A 1 -33.66 -4.78 -31.85
N LEU A 2 -32.71 -5.56 -32.38
CA LEU A 2 -32.82 -6.17 -33.72
C LEU A 2 -34.13 -6.95 -33.93
N PHE A 3 -34.48 -7.84 -32.99
CA PHE A 3 -35.74 -8.59 -33.06
C PHE A 3 -36.98 -7.70 -33.09
N ALA A 4 -37.03 -6.66 -32.25
CA ALA A 4 -38.16 -5.73 -32.20
C ALA A 4 -38.29 -4.96 -33.52
N THR A 5 -37.19 -4.47 -34.09
CA THR A 5 -37.20 -3.78 -35.40
C THR A 5 -37.59 -4.71 -36.55
N TYR A 6 -37.16 -5.98 -36.50
CA TYR A 6 -37.57 -7.00 -37.47
C TYR A 6 -39.08 -7.27 -37.39
N PHE A 7 -39.60 -7.46 -36.18
CA PHE A 7 -41.02 -7.70 -35.95
C PHE A 7 -41.87 -6.50 -36.37
N LEU A 8 -41.48 -5.27 -36.02
CA LEU A 8 -42.18 -4.06 -36.47
C LEU A 8 -42.14 -3.89 -37.98
N ALA A 9 -41.04 -4.26 -38.66
CA ALA A 9 -40.95 -4.23 -40.12
C ALA A 9 -41.92 -5.21 -40.78
N CYS A 10 -42.02 -6.43 -40.25
CA CYS A 10 -43.02 -7.40 -40.69
C CYS A 10 -44.45 -6.92 -40.41
N LEU A 11 -44.70 -6.33 -39.23
CA LEU A 11 -46.00 -5.80 -38.83
C LEU A 11 -46.41 -4.62 -39.72
N TRP A 12 -45.48 -3.71 -40.03
CA TRP A 12 -45.70 -2.58 -40.95
C TRP A 12 -46.11 -3.09 -42.34
N TYR A 13 -45.34 -4.03 -42.89
CA TYR A 13 -45.62 -4.59 -44.21
C TYR A 13 -46.95 -5.35 -44.25
N TYR A 14 -47.28 -6.11 -43.20
CA TYR A 14 -48.56 -6.79 -43.04
C TYR A 14 -49.74 -5.82 -42.92
N TYR A 15 -49.56 -4.74 -42.14
CA TYR A 15 -50.59 -3.72 -41.96
C TYR A 15 -50.92 -3.01 -43.27
N ILE A 16 -49.91 -2.63 -44.06
CA ILE A 16 -50.12 -2.06 -45.39
C ILE A 16 -50.90 -3.03 -46.28
N ASP A 17 -50.54 -4.32 -46.28
CA ASP A 17 -51.27 -5.34 -47.07
C ASP A 17 -52.75 -5.46 -46.64
N LEU A 18 -53.02 -5.35 -45.34
CA LEU A 18 -54.37 -5.40 -44.80
C LEU A 18 -55.20 -4.18 -45.19
N VAL A 19 -54.60 -2.98 -45.12
CA VAL A 19 -55.25 -1.72 -45.50
C VAL A 19 -55.62 -1.74 -46.98
N ILE A 20 -54.67 -2.10 -47.86
CA ILE A 20 -54.90 -2.21 -49.32
C ILE A 20 -56.12 -3.09 -49.62
N ARG A 21 -56.19 -4.28 -49.02
CA ARG A 21 -57.30 -5.24 -49.24
C ARG A 21 -58.66 -4.73 -48.77
N LYS A 22 -58.71 -3.86 -47.75
CA LYS A 22 -59.96 -3.40 -47.14
C LYS A 22 -60.48 -2.10 -47.73
N THR A 23 -59.60 -1.15 -48.01
CA THR A 23 -60.00 0.22 -48.37
C THR A 23 -59.78 0.54 -49.84
N ASN A 24 -59.08 -0.32 -50.61
CA ASN A 24 -58.73 -0.07 -52.01
C ASN A 24 -58.10 1.32 -52.21
N GLU A 25 -57.28 1.75 -51.25
CA GLU A 25 -56.60 3.04 -51.30
C GLU A 25 -55.56 3.02 -52.43
N PRO A 26 -55.51 4.04 -53.31
CA PRO A 26 -54.56 4.06 -54.42
C PRO A 26 -53.16 4.55 -54.01
N ASN A 27 -53.04 5.22 -52.86
CA ASN A 27 -51.81 5.88 -52.40
C ASN A 27 -51.19 5.15 -51.20
N ASP A 28 -50.49 4.05 -51.47
CA ASP A 28 -49.83 3.25 -50.44
C ASP A 28 -48.30 3.31 -50.51
N PHE A 29 -47.67 3.03 -49.38
CA PHE A 29 -46.22 2.91 -49.23
C PHE A 29 -45.58 1.97 -50.27
N LYS A 30 -46.25 0.86 -50.63
CA LYS A 30 -45.71 -0.11 -51.61
C LYS A 30 -45.64 0.47 -53.03
N LEU A 31 -46.68 1.17 -53.45
CA LEU A 31 -46.81 1.78 -54.77
C LEU A 31 -45.93 3.02 -54.89
N ASN A 32 -45.97 3.91 -53.89
CA ASN A 32 -45.23 5.17 -53.92
C ASN A 32 -43.71 4.97 -54.02
N PHE A 33 -43.18 3.92 -53.38
CA PHE A 33 -41.75 3.60 -53.41
C PHE A 33 -41.38 2.48 -54.39
N ASN A 34 -42.29 2.10 -55.31
CA ASN A 34 -42.09 1.05 -56.31
C ASN A 34 -41.59 -0.28 -55.73
N LEU A 35 -42.00 -0.62 -54.51
CA LEU A 35 -41.55 -1.82 -53.79
C LEU A 35 -42.08 -3.11 -54.45
N GLU A 36 -43.14 -3.03 -55.25
CA GLU A 36 -43.71 -4.19 -55.96
C GLU A 36 -42.82 -4.71 -57.09
N LEU A 37 -41.93 -3.89 -57.65
CA LEU A 37 -40.98 -4.30 -58.69
C LEU A 37 -39.74 -5.00 -58.09
N ASP A 38 -39.51 -4.82 -56.79
CA ASP A 38 -38.35 -5.36 -56.10
C ASP A 38 -38.51 -6.85 -55.75
N LYS A 39 -37.39 -7.57 -55.66
CA LYS A 39 -37.35 -8.94 -55.10
C LYS A 39 -37.74 -8.93 -53.61
N PRO A 40 -38.32 -10.02 -53.05
CA PRO A 40 -38.87 -10.02 -51.68
C PRO A 40 -37.85 -9.63 -50.60
N TYR A 41 -36.58 -10.05 -50.73
CA TYR A 41 -35.53 -9.67 -49.78
C TYR A 41 -35.22 -8.16 -49.82
N LYS A 42 -35.26 -7.52 -50.99
CA LYS A 42 -35.04 -6.07 -51.12
C LYS A 42 -36.18 -5.28 -50.47
N ARG A 43 -37.42 -5.74 -50.63
CA ARG A 43 -38.61 -5.14 -49.99
C ARG A 43 -38.47 -5.17 -48.47
N PHE A 44 -38.07 -6.32 -47.93
CA PHE A 44 -37.85 -6.48 -46.50
C PHE A 44 -36.75 -5.55 -45.98
N ILE A 45 -35.60 -5.49 -46.65
CA ILE A 45 -34.49 -4.62 -46.24
C ILE A 45 -34.90 -3.14 -46.24
N LYS A 46 -35.59 -2.66 -47.29
CA LYS A 46 -36.07 -1.27 -47.35
C LYS A 46 -37.08 -0.95 -46.24
N THR A 47 -38.02 -1.87 -45.99
CA THR A 47 -39.03 -1.71 -44.92
C THR A 47 -38.39 -1.74 -43.54
N TRP A 48 -37.45 -2.67 -43.32
CA TRP A 48 -36.72 -2.77 -42.06
C TRP A 48 -35.82 -1.56 -41.82
N TYR A 49 -35.19 -1.04 -42.86
CA TYR A 49 -34.45 0.21 -42.82
C TYR A 49 -35.36 1.40 -42.41
N TYR A 50 -36.54 1.55 -43.01
CA TYR A 50 -37.50 2.59 -42.63
C TYR A 50 -37.90 2.50 -41.14
N ILE A 51 -38.24 1.29 -40.67
CA ILE A 51 -38.59 1.07 -39.27
C ILE A 51 -37.39 1.31 -38.34
N PHE A 52 -36.19 0.89 -38.74
CA PHE A 52 -34.98 1.06 -37.95
C PHE A 52 -34.61 2.54 -37.80
N THR A 53 -34.63 3.31 -38.89
CA THR A 53 -34.32 4.75 -38.87
C THR A 53 -35.37 5.57 -38.13
N THR A 54 -36.64 5.14 -38.19
CA THR A 54 -37.74 5.73 -37.40
C THR A 54 -37.58 5.45 -35.90
N LEU A 55 -37.24 4.21 -35.53
CA LEU A 55 -37.08 3.79 -34.13
C LEU A 55 -35.86 4.44 -33.46
N VAL A 56 -34.79 4.68 -34.23
CA VAL A 56 -33.58 5.38 -33.78
C VAL A 56 -33.69 6.91 -33.95
N THR A 57 -34.87 7.43 -34.34
CA THR A 57 -35.13 8.88 -34.51
C THR A 57 -34.24 9.60 -35.51
N VAL A 58 -33.64 8.87 -36.45
CA VAL A 58 -32.82 9.46 -37.53
C VAL A 58 -33.72 10.03 -38.63
N GLY A 59 -34.69 9.22 -39.09
CA GLY A 59 -35.73 9.65 -40.03
C GLY A 59 -35.25 10.41 -41.26
N TYR A 60 -34.50 9.75 -42.16
CA TYR A 60 -33.96 10.40 -43.37
C TYR A 60 -35.02 10.98 -44.32
N GLY A 61 -36.28 10.53 -44.22
CA GLY A 61 -37.39 11.03 -45.04
C GLY A 61 -37.43 10.48 -46.47
N ASP A 62 -36.56 9.51 -46.78
CA ASP A 62 -36.57 8.76 -48.04
C ASP A 62 -37.75 7.79 -48.13
N PHE A 63 -38.20 7.28 -46.98
CA PHE A 63 -39.44 6.52 -46.84
C PHE A 63 -40.35 7.21 -45.80
N TYR A 64 -41.63 7.34 -46.10
CA TYR A 64 -42.61 7.98 -45.23
C TYR A 64 -44.02 7.40 -45.46
N ALA A 65 -44.89 7.53 -44.47
CA ALA A 65 -46.30 7.13 -44.57
C ALA A 65 -47.04 8.05 -45.55
N THR A 66 -47.71 7.48 -46.55
CA THR A 66 -48.42 8.24 -47.60
C THR A 66 -49.90 8.37 -47.30
N ASN A 67 -50.48 7.34 -46.67
CA ASN A 67 -51.91 7.27 -46.37
C ASN A 67 -52.21 7.64 -44.91
N THR A 68 -53.40 8.17 -44.64
CA THR A 68 -53.89 8.47 -43.28
C THR A 68 -53.83 7.26 -42.33
N TYR A 69 -54.12 6.05 -42.82
CA TYR A 69 -54.00 4.80 -42.04
C TYR A 69 -52.54 4.49 -41.70
N GLU A 70 -51.63 4.64 -42.67
CA GLU A 70 -50.19 4.46 -42.45
C GLU A 70 -49.64 5.51 -41.49
N MET A 71 -50.11 6.75 -41.58
CA MET A 71 -49.73 7.84 -40.67
C MET A 71 -50.14 7.52 -39.23
N CYS A 72 -51.33 6.96 -39.01
CA CYS A 72 -51.79 6.54 -37.69
C CYS A 72 -50.84 5.50 -37.06
N LEU A 73 -50.47 4.47 -37.83
CA LEU A 73 -49.53 3.45 -37.36
C LEU A 73 -48.11 4.00 -37.19
N ALA A 74 -47.67 4.90 -38.07
CA ALA A 74 -46.38 5.59 -37.95
C ALA A 74 -46.30 6.43 -36.68
N ILE A 75 -47.37 7.12 -36.29
CA ILE A 75 -47.45 7.89 -35.04
C ILE A 75 -47.29 6.94 -33.82
N LEU A 76 -47.95 5.78 -33.83
CA LEU A 76 -47.79 4.80 -32.75
C LEU A 76 -46.35 4.29 -32.65
N ILE A 77 -45.70 4.01 -33.79
CA ILE A 77 -44.29 3.61 -33.83
C ILE A 77 -43.37 4.74 -33.36
N LEU A 78 -43.65 5.98 -33.74
CA LEU A 78 -42.91 7.16 -33.32
C LEU A 78 -43.04 7.47 -31.83
N LEU A 79 -44.13 7.06 -31.17
CA LEU A 79 -44.26 7.17 -29.72
C LEU A 79 -43.58 6.00 -29.00
N ALA A 80 -43.74 4.78 -29.51
CA ALA A 80 -43.20 3.57 -28.87
C ALA A 80 -41.68 3.43 -29.06
N GLY A 81 -41.18 3.80 -30.24
CA GLY A 81 -39.78 3.60 -30.65
C GLY A 81 -38.77 4.35 -29.78
N PRO A 82 -38.86 5.69 -29.66
CA PRO A 82 -37.95 6.49 -28.84
C PRO A 82 -38.02 6.10 -27.37
N THR A 83 -39.20 5.74 -26.85
CA THR A 83 -39.38 5.27 -25.48
C THR A 83 -38.58 3.99 -25.22
N TRP A 84 -38.67 3.02 -26.14
CA TRP A 84 -37.91 1.78 -26.07
C TRP A 84 -36.40 2.01 -26.24
N PHE A 85 -36.01 2.92 -27.14
CA PHE A 85 -34.60 3.32 -27.30
C PHE A 85 -34.03 3.93 -26.02
N ALA A 86 -34.73 4.90 -25.42
CA ALA A 86 -34.33 5.53 -24.17
C ALA A 86 -34.17 4.52 -23.02
N PHE A 87 -35.08 3.55 -22.90
CA PHE A 87 -34.97 2.47 -21.91
C PHE A 87 -33.68 1.67 -22.07
N THR A 88 -33.35 1.23 -23.30
CA THR A 88 -32.11 0.47 -23.52
C THR A 88 -30.85 1.29 -23.32
N MET A 89 -30.87 2.58 -23.68
CA MET A 89 -29.75 3.48 -23.45
C MET A 89 -29.53 3.71 -21.94
N GLY A 90 -30.61 3.82 -21.16
CA GLY A 90 -30.53 3.88 -19.70
C GLY A 90 -29.82 2.67 -19.09
N ASN A 91 -30.16 1.46 -19.54
CA ASN A 91 -29.48 0.24 -19.10
C ASN A 91 -28.00 0.23 -19.52
N ALA A 92 -27.67 0.69 -20.73
CA ALA A 92 -26.29 0.78 -21.18
C ALA A 92 -25.47 1.77 -20.32
N ILE A 93 -26.04 2.93 -19.99
CA ILE A 93 -25.41 3.92 -19.10
C ILE A 93 -25.19 3.33 -17.71
N GLN A 94 -26.17 2.58 -17.18
CA GLN A 94 -26.03 1.92 -15.89
C GLN A 94 -24.85 0.93 -15.87
N ILE A 95 -24.72 0.10 -16.89
CA ILE A 95 -23.60 -0.84 -17.04
C ILE A 95 -22.26 -0.09 -17.12
N ILE A 96 -22.22 1.01 -17.87
CA ILE A 96 -21.01 1.85 -17.98
C ILE A 96 -20.64 2.42 -16.60
N ASN A 97 -21.61 2.91 -15.84
CA ASN A 97 -21.38 3.45 -14.50
C ASN A 97 -20.90 2.36 -13.52
N GLU A 98 -21.49 1.17 -13.58
CA GLU A 98 -21.07 0.02 -12.77
C GLU A 98 -19.62 -0.38 -13.11
N LEU A 99 -19.28 -0.44 -14.40
CA LEU A 99 -17.91 -0.74 -14.84
C LEU A 99 -16.91 0.34 -14.41
N ALA A 100 -17.30 1.62 -14.46
CA ALA A 100 -16.49 2.71 -13.93
C ALA A 100 -16.28 2.56 -12.40
N SER A 101 -17.31 2.15 -11.66
CA SER A 101 -17.23 1.95 -10.20
C SER A 101 -16.31 0.79 -9.79
N LEU A 102 -16.20 -0.27 -10.60
CA LEU A 102 -15.24 -1.36 -10.37
C LEU A 102 -13.79 -0.87 -10.40
N THR A 103 -13.54 0.22 -11.12
CA THR A 103 -12.26 0.93 -11.12
C THR A 103 -12.18 1.82 -9.86
N SER A 104 -12.18 1.20 -8.68
CA SER A 104 -12.18 1.83 -7.35
C SER A 104 -11.14 2.95 -7.15
N GLU A 105 -10.01 2.91 -7.85
CA GLU A 105 -9.01 3.98 -7.80
C GLU A 105 -9.54 5.30 -8.41
N SER A 106 -10.44 5.23 -9.39
CA SER A 106 -11.04 6.40 -10.04
C SER A 106 -12.10 7.08 -9.19
N SER A 107 -12.94 6.30 -8.48
CA SER A 107 -13.99 6.85 -7.62
C SER A 107 -13.41 7.58 -6.41
N THR A 108 -12.50 6.95 -5.66
CA THR A 108 -11.91 7.56 -4.45
C THR A 108 -11.10 8.82 -4.79
N LYS A 109 -10.39 8.83 -5.94
CA LYS A 109 -9.72 10.03 -6.45
C LYS A 109 -10.71 11.13 -6.80
N ASN A 110 -11.84 10.77 -7.41
CA ASN A 110 -12.87 11.74 -7.77
C ASN A 110 -13.51 12.36 -6.51
N ASP A 111 -13.84 11.55 -5.51
CA ASP A 111 -14.37 12.00 -4.23
C ASP A 111 -13.41 12.96 -3.52
N PHE A 112 -12.12 12.65 -3.55
CA PHE A 112 -11.08 13.53 -3.02
C PHE A 112 -10.99 14.85 -3.79
N ASN A 113 -11.06 14.82 -5.12
CA ASN A 113 -11.06 16.03 -5.95
C ASN A 113 -12.30 16.90 -5.68
N ILE A 114 -13.47 16.27 -5.48
CA ILE A 114 -14.70 16.95 -5.07
C ILE A 114 -14.51 17.61 -3.69
N TRP A 115 -13.93 16.89 -2.73
CA TRP A 115 -13.62 17.42 -1.40
C TRP A 115 -12.67 18.62 -1.45
N ILE A 116 -11.60 18.54 -2.25
CA ILE A 116 -10.68 19.68 -2.49
C ILE A 116 -11.44 20.86 -3.11
N SER A 117 -12.31 20.60 -4.09
CA SER A 117 -13.12 21.62 -4.75
C SER A 117 -14.03 22.36 -3.77
N ASN A 118 -14.69 21.63 -2.87
CA ASN A 118 -15.57 22.19 -1.84
C ASN A 118 -14.80 23.13 -0.90
N ILE A 119 -13.61 22.72 -0.43
CA ILE A 119 -12.76 23.59 0.40
C ILE A 119 -12.35 24.84 -0.38
N THR A 120 -11.95 24.69 -1.64
CA THR A 120 -11.54 25.84 -2.45
C THR A 120 -12.67 26.83 -2.70
N LYS A 121 -13.90 26.34 -2.78
CA LYS A 121 -15.10 27.17 -2.93
C LYS A 121 -15.42 27.93 -1.64
N ASP A 122 -15.34 27.26 -0.48
CA ASP A 122 -15.76 27.85 0.81
C ASP A 122 -14.69 28.74 1.47
N LYS A 123 -13.40 28.41 1.26
CA LYS A 123 -12.28 29.03 1.97
C LYS A 123 -11.25 29.72 1.05
N GLY A 124 -11.43 29.64 -0.27
CA GLY A 124 -10.52 30.19 -1.25
C GLY A 124 -9.44 29.20 -1.71
N VAL A 125 -8.59 29.64 -2.65
CA VAL A 125 -7.63 28.76 -3.33
C VAL A 125 -6.57 28.22 -2.38
N ILE A 126 -6.47 26.88 -2.29
CA ILE A 126 -5.42 26.20 -1.53
C ILE A 126 -4.06 26.45 -2.24
N PRO A 127 -3.04 26.95 -1.52
CA PRO A 127 -1.70 27.12 -2.08
C PRO A 127 -1.13 25.83 -2.67
N LYS A 128 -0.47 25.95 -3.83
CA LYS A 128 0.12 24.79 -4.55
C LYS A 128 1.08 23.99 -3.67
N ASN A 129 1.79 24.66 -2.75
CA ASN A 129 2.78 24.04 -1.84
C ASN A 129 2.16 22.99 -0.91
N ILE A 130 0.87 23.09 -0.58
CA ILE A 130 0.17 22.13 0.28
C ILE A 130 -0.60 21.13 -0.59
N LYS A 131 -1.25 21.64 -1.65
CA LYS A 131 -2.09 20.83 -2.53
C LYS A 131 -1.31 19.72 -3.23
N ILE A 132 -0.11 20.01 -3.75
CA ILE A 132 0.68 19.03 -4.52
C ILE A 132 1.15 17.87 -3.63
N PRO A 133 1.83 18.10 -2.48
CA PRO A 133 2.23 17.00 -1.59
C PRO A 133 1.05 16.18 -1.08
N MET A 134 -0.10 16.82 -0.84
CA MET A 134 -1.30 16.13 -0.38
C MET A 134 -1.88 15.19 -1.45
N ILE A 135 -2.06 15.68 -2.69
CA ILE A 135 -2.52 14.84 -3.81
C ILE A 135 -1.57 13.67 -4.00
N ASP A 136 -0.29 13.94 -3.95
CA ASP A 136 0.75 12.96 -4.15
C ASP A 136 0.75 11.88 -3.06
N HIS A 137 0.67 12.29 -1.79
CA HIS A 137 0.49 11.40 -0.64
C HIS A 137 -0.72 10.47 -0.83
N PHE A 138 -1.91 11.00 -1.11
CA PHE A 138 -3.11 10.19 -1.27
C PHE A 138 -3.06 9.30 -2.51
N SER A 139 -2.45 9.78 -3.60
CA SER A 139 -2.25 8.99 -4.81
C SER A 139 -1.34 7.78 -4.57
N TYR A 140 -0.29 7.94 -3.77
CA TYR A 140 0.57 6.83 -3.36
C TYR A 140 -0.16 5.90 -2.41
N TYR A 141 -0.86 6.46 -1.41
CA TYR A 141 -1.63 5.72 -0.42
C TYR A 141 -2.60 4.75 -1.08
N TRP A 142 -3.50 5.23 -1.95
CA TRP A 142 -4.53 4.37 -2.57
C TRP A 142 -3.97 3.28 -3.48
N ARG A 143 -2.80 3.51 -4.10
CA ARG A 143 -2.13 2.51 -4.96
C ARG A 143 -1.49 1.37 -4.18
N HIS A 144 -1.04 1.64 -2.94
CA HIS A 144 -0.28 0.70 -2.13
C HIS A 144 -1.04 0.22 -0.89
N ASP A 145 -2.30 0.65 -0.72
CA ASP A 145 -3.15 0.22 0.38
C ASP A 145 -3.63 -1.22 0.16
N ARG A 146 -3.07 -2.13 0.96
CA ARG A 146 -3.39 -3.56 0.94
C ARG A 146 -4.77 -3.87 1.53
N LEU A 147 -5.36 -2.92 2.25
CA LEU A 147 -6.61 -3.08 3.00
C LEU A 147 -7.82 -2.43 2.34
N ASN A 148 -7.61 -1.61 1.30
CA ASN A 148 -8.64 -0.81 0.63
C ASN A 148 -9.92 -1.60 0.26
N LYS A 149 -9.80 -2.90 -0.09
CA LYS A 149 -10.94 -3.76 -0.45
C LYS A 149 -11.48 -4.65 0.68
N ILE A 150 -10.92 -4.55 1.88
CA ILE A 150 -11.11 -5.53 2.96
C ILE A 150 -11.57 -4.83 4.24
N ALA A 151 -11.01 -3.67 4.55
CA ALA A 151 -11.36 -2.90 5.73
C ALA A 151 -11.23 -1.40 5.39
N ASN A 152 -12.33 -0.78 4.97
CA ASN A 152 -12.39 0.69 4.93
C ASN A 152 -12.49 1.17 6.37
N PHE A 153 -11.39 1.64 6.94
CA PHE A 153 -11.45 2.30 8.24
C PHE A 153 -12.08 3.69 8.05
N SER A 154 -13.27 3.87 8.64
CA SER A 154 -13.82 5.20 8.84
C SER A 154 -12.93 5.97 9.80
N ARG A 155 -12.67 7.22 9.42
CA ARG A 155 -11.91 8.22 10.16
C ARG A 155 -12.39 8.33 11.61
N GLU A 156 -11.41 8.42 12.49
CA GLU A 156 -11.37 9.14 13.78
C GLU A 156 -12.74 9.71 14.19
N ASP A 157 -13.50 9.02 15.05
CA ASP A 157 -13.69 9.47 16.44
C ASP A 157 -13.97 8.32 17.43
N LYS A 158 -14.06 7.07 16.95
CA LYS A 158 -14.13 5.87 17.80
C LYS A 158 -13.17 4.83 17.25
N PHE A 159 -12.23 4.37 18.08
CA PHE A 159 -11.38 3.24 17.73
C PHE A 159 -12.25 1.97 17.65
N SER A 160 -12.84 1.73 16.48
CA SER A 160 -13.58 0.50 16.19
C SER A 160 -12.73 -0.37 15.28
N LEU A 161 -12.46 -1.59 15.73
CA LEU A 161 -11.91 -2.67 14.92
C LEU A 161 -12.99 -3.29 14.01
N ASP A 162 -14.12 -2.61 13.81
CA ASP A 162 -15.22 -3.10 13.02
C ASP A 162 -14.90 -2.97 11.53
N CYS A 163 -15.15 -4.05 10.80
CA CYS A 163 -14.94 -4.09 9.36
C CYS A 163 -16.20 -3.53 8.71
N THR A 164 -16.04 -2.50 7.88
CA THR A 164 -17.17 -1.95 7.11
C THR A 164 -17.58 -2.86 5.95
N ASP A 165 -16.68 -3.73 5.50
CA ASP A 165 -16.95 -4.62 4.37
C ASP A 165 -17.82 -5.81 4.81
N PRO A 166 -19.00 -6.01 4.19
CA PRO A 166 -19.92 -7.07 4.59
C PRO A 166 -19.33 -8.45 4.38
N PHE A 167 -18.60 -8.69 3.27
CA PHE A 167 -17.99 -9.98 2.99
C PHE A 167 -16.90 -10.32 3.99
N PHE A 168 -16.03 -9.36 4.30
CA PHE A 168 -15.01 -9.59 5.30
C PHE A 168 -15.64 -9.82 6.67
N SER A 169 -16.71 -9.11 7.04
CA SER A 169 -17.37 -9.30 8.33
C SER A 169 -17.92 -10.72 8.53
N GLU A 170 -18.49 -11.33 7.48
CA GLU A 170 -19.12 -12.65 7.50
C GLU A 170 -18.12 -13.83 7.51
N ILE A 171 -16.88 -13.61 7.04
CA ILE A 171 -15.88 -14.67 6.96
C ILE A 171 -15.45 -15.16 8.37
N PRO A 172 -15.28 -16.50 8.56
CA PRO A 172 -14.75 -17.08 9.79
C PRO A 172 -13.39 -16.51 10.21
N GLN A 173 -13.17 -16.38 11.52
CA GLN A 173 -11.95 -15.75 12.06
C GLN A 173 -10.64 -16.45 11.66
N LYS A 174 -10.67 -17.76 11.39
CA LYS A 174 -9.50 -18.49 10.89
C LYS A 174 -9.08 -18.02 9.49
N LEU A 175 -10.04 -17.90 8.58
CA LEU A 175 -9.80 -17.43 7.21
C LEU A 175 -9.38 -15.96 7.19
N LYS A 176 -9.96 -15.12 8.06
CA LYS A 176 -9.50 -13.73 8.26
C LYS A 176 -8.00 -13.68 8.57
N LYS A 177 -7.53 -14.51 9.50
CA LYS A 177 -6.11 -14.60 9.88
C LYS A 177 -5.23 -15.09 8.72
N GLU A 178 -5.70 -16.05 7.93
CA GLU A 178 -4.98 -16.55 6.75
C GLU A 178 -4.84 -15.47 5.66
N ILE A 179 -5.88 -14.69 5.42
CA ILE A 179 -5.84 -13.53 4.50
C ILE A 179 -4.80 -12.51 4.97
N PHE A 180 -4.82 -12.12 6.25
CA PHE A 180 -3.82 -11.18 6.78
C PHE A 180 -2.40 -11.77 6.75
N GLN A 181 -2.27 -13.08 6.97
CA GLN A 181 -0.97 -13.76 6.86
C GLN A 181 -0.44 -13.70 5.44
N TYR A 182 -1.30 -13.85 4.43
CA TYR A 182 -0.94 -13.72 3.02
C TYR A 182 -0.54 -12.28 2.67
N LEU A 183 -1.39 -11.31 2.99
CA LEU A 183 -1.22 -9.89 2.62
C LEU A 183 -0.01 -9.22 3.25
N PHE A 184 0.41 -9.63 4.45
CA PHE A 184 1.48 -8.99 5.23
C PHE A 184 2.63 -9.94 5.58
N SER A 185 2.73 -11.08 4.88
CA SER A 185 3.79 -12.07 5.10
C SER A 185 5.21 -11.46 5.05
N ASP A 186 5.45 -10.59 4.08
CA ASP A 186 6.68 -9.82 3.88
C ASP A 186 6.98 -8.89 5.07
N ILE A 187 5.98 -8.14 5.55
CA ILE A 187 6.14 -7.24 6.70
C ILE A 187 6.44 -8.04 7.97
N TYR A 188 5.72 -9.14 8.20
CA TYR A 188 5.98 -9.99 9.37
C TYR A 188 7.39 -10.61 9.33
N HIS A 189 7.91 -10.91 8.15
CA HIS A 189 9.26 -11.43 7.97
C HIS A 189 10.31 -10.34 8.19
N ASN A 190 10.15 -9.19 7.53
CA ASN A 190 11.09 -8.06 7.61
C ASN A 190 11.19 -7.50 9.04
N PHE A 191 10.05 -7.44 9.76
CA PHE A 191 9.99 -6.95 11.14
C PHE A 191 9.72 -8.07 12.15
N LYS A 192 10.32 -9.24 11.92
CA LYS A 192 10.16 -10.43 12.78
C LYS A 192 10.37 -10.14 14.26
N PHE A 193 11.34 -9.29 14.60
CA PHE A 193 11.64 -8.95 15.99
C PHE A 193 10.55 -8.12 16.66
N PHE A 194 9.96 -7.16 15.94
CA PHE A 194 8.80 -6.42 16.41
C PHE A 194 7.62 -7.38 16.62
N PHE A 195 7.23 -8.12 15.59
CA PHE A 195 6.07 -9.02 15.65
C PHE A 195 6.24 -10.22 16.58
N LYS A 196 7.46 -10.58 16.98
CA LYS A 196 7.70 -11.58 18.04
C LYS A 196 7.15 -11.10 19.39
N HIS A 197 7.36 -9.84 19.75
CA HIS A 197 6.88 -9.26 21.01
C HIS A 197 5.39 -8.90 20.93
N PHE A 198 4.91 -8.52 19.74
CA PHE A 198 3.50 -8.18 19.49
C PHE A 198 2.67 -9.33 18.90
N TYR A 199 3.08 -10.59 19.08
CA TYR A 199 2.47 -11.75 18.42
C TYR A 199 0.95 -11.87 18.62
N LYS A 200 0.47 -11.57 19.84
CA LYS A 200 -0.95 -11.66 20.21
C LYS A 200 -1.85 -10.72 19.39
N ALA A 201 -1.34 -9.54 19.04
CA ALA A 201 -2.08 -8.51 18.32
C ALA A 201 -1.54 -8.31 16.89
N ARG A 202 -0.73 -9.21 16.36
CA ARG A 202 -0.06 -9.05 15.05
C ARG A 202 -1.03 -8.71 13.91
N PHE A 203 -2.21 -9.32 13.94
CA PHE A 203 -3.25 -9.10 12.93
C PHE A 203 -4.00 -7.79 13.14
N GLU A 204 -4.28 -7.40 14.38
CA GLU A 204 -4.93 -6.11 14.63
C GLU A 204 -3.98 -4.93 14.38
N ILE A 205 -2.68 -5.11 14.65
CA ILE A 205 -1.66 -4.12 14.32
C ILE A 205 -1.55 -3.96 12.80
N SER A 206 -1.60 -5.07 12.04
CA SER A 206 -1.51 -4.96 10.59
C SER A 206 -2.71 -4.30 9.93
N ARG A 207 -3.85 -4.24 10.63
CA ARG A 207 -5.02 -3.45 10.22
C ARG A 207 -4.80 -1.95 10.33
N LEU A 208 -3.85 -1.50 11.14
CA LEU A 208 -3.52 -0.09 11.30
C LEU A 208 -2.43 0.39 10.34
N PHE A 209 -1.91 -0.48 9.48
CA PHE A 209 -0.86 -0.10 8.54
C PHE A 209 -1.38 0.85 7.47
N GLN A 210 -0.77 2.03 7.42
CA GLN A 210 -1.02 3.04 6.40
C GLN A 210 0.22 3.17 5.51
N PRO A 211 0.12 2.98 4.19
CA PRO A 211 1.26 3.20 3.29
C PRO A 211 1.82 4.62 3.40
N ARG A 212 3.15 4.73 3.40
CA ARG A 212 3.88 6.01 3.41
C ARG A 212 4.97 6.02 2.37
N HIS A 213 5.09 7.16 1.69
CA HIS A 213 6.21 7.49 0.83
C HIS A 213 6.83 8.81 1.27
N PHE A 214 8.14 8.82 1.47
CA PHE A 214 8.92 10.01 1.72
C PHE A 214 9.88 10.24 0.56
N TYR A 215 9.83 11.46 0.02
CA TYR A 215 10.75 11.93 -1.01
C TYR A 215 12.13 12.22 -0.44
N GLU A 216 13.11 12.29 -1.33
CA GLU A 216 14.47 12.68 -0.98
C GLU A 216 14.50 14.01 -0.20
N ASN A 217 15.34 14.05 0.84
CA ASN A 217 15.54 15.17 1.76
C ASN A 217 14.28 15.60 2.53
N LYS A 218 13.26 14.75 2.63
CA LYS A 218 12.11 14.99 3.51
C LYS A 218 12.37 14.44 4.92
N VAL A 219 11.98 15.23 5.91
CA VAL A 219 11.98 14.84 7.32
C VAL A 219 10.88 13.80 7.54
N ILE A 220 11.24 12.69 8.18
CA ILE A 220 10.34 11.62 8.61
C ILE A 220 9.93 11.85 10.07
N LEU A 221 10.90 12.14 10.94
CA LEU A 221 10.66 12.55 12.32
C LEU A 221 11.42 13.82 12.64
N ASP A 222 10.69 14.79 13.19
CA ASP A 222 11.23 16.04 13.70
C ASP A 222 11.81 15.84 15.11
N GLY A 223 12.95 16.49 15.39
CA GLY A 223 13.59 16.47 16.71
C GLY A 223 12.73 17.13 17.80
N ASP A 224 11.98 18.17 17.46
CA ASP A 224 11.31 18.99 18.48
C ASP A 224 9.86 18.56 18.77
N GLU A 225 9.32 17.66 17.95
CA GLU A 225 7.94 17.19 18.03
C GLU A 225 7.81 15.83 18.74
N LYS A 226 6.62 15.57 19.28
CA LYS A 226 6.30 14.24 19.79
C LYS A 226 6.00 13.31 18.61
N VAL A 227 6.41 12.05 18.75
CA VAL A 227 6.12 11.02 17.74
C VAL A 227 4.61 10.74 17.73
N ASN A 228 3.96 11.06 16.62
CA ASN A 228 2.54 10.79 16.39
C ASN A 228 2.32 9.46 15.66
N GLU A 229 3.27 9.05 14.82
CA GLU A 229 3.22 7.81 14.06
C GLU A 229 4.57 7.06 14.11
N ILE A 230 4.50 5.73 14.17
CA ILE A 230 5.66 4.85 14.08
C ILE A 230 5.78 4.37 12.64
N VAL A 231 6.95 4.57 12.03
CA VAL A 231 7.19 4.29 10.61
C VAL A 231 8.02 3.03 10.46
N PHE A 232 7.48 2.06 9.72
CA PHE A 232 8.10 0.82 9.32
C PHE A 232 8.68 0.98 7.92
N ILE A 233 9.99 1.16 7.84
CA ILE A 233 10.70 1.39 6.60
C ILE A 233 11.00 0.04 5.95
N VAL A 234 10.42 -0.19 4.77
CA VAL A 234 10.62 -1.42 4.00
C VAL A 234 11.77 -1.27 3.01
N GLN A 235 11.87 -0.09 2.39
CA GLN A 235 12.88 0.20 1.38
C GLN A 235 13.30 1.67 1.47
N GLY A 236 14.59 1.93 1.33
CA GLY A 236 15.15 3.27 1.32
C GLY A 236 16.36 3.41 2.25
N ILE A 237 16.89 4.62 2.32
CA ILE A 237 17.99 5.00 3.19
C ILE A 237 17.51 6.16 4.06
N ILE A 238 17.66 5.98 5.36
CA ILE A 238 17.41 7.04 6.33
C ILE A 238 18.72 7.51 6.95
N SER A 239 18.75 8.78 7.33
CA SER A 239 19.83 9.36 8.10
C SER A 239 19.31 10.12 9.30
N ALA A 240 20.17 10.26 10.32
CA ALA A 240 19.93 11.12 11.46
C ALA A 240 20.89 12.33 11.40
N ASN A 241 20.31 13.53 11.49
CA ASN A 241 20.99 14.81 11.38
C ASN A 241 20.67 15.70 12.60
N PHE A 242 21.58 16.61 12.95
CA PHE A 242 21.37 17.59 14.03
C PHE A 242 20.45 18.73 13.64
N THR A 243 20.44 19.06 12.36
CA THR A 243 19.63 20.15 11.82
C THR A 243 18.84 19.63 10.63
N ASN A 244 17.76 20.33 10.31
CA ASN A 244 16.96 20.07 9.12
C ASN A 244 17.68 20.44 7.80
N ASN A 245 18.94 20.90 7.86
CA ASN A 245 19.69 21.24 6.65
C ASN A 245 20.20 19.98 5.95
N PRO A 246 19.81 19.74 4.68
CA PRO A 246 20.25 18.57 3.92
C PRO A 246 21.76 18.56 3.64
N ASN A 247 22.42 19.72 3.76
CA ASN A 247 23.86 19.86 3.54
C ASN A 247 24.71 19.46 4.75
N THR A 248 24.10 19.21 5.92
CA THR A 248 24.85 18.70 7.08
C THR A 248 25.15 17.22 6.92
N SER A 249 26.40 16.83 7.20
CA SER A 249 26.80 15.43 7.15
C SER A 249 26.00 14.63 8.21
N PRO A 250 25.37 13.51 7.82
CA PRO A 250 24.64 12.69 8.76
C PRO A 250 25.61 12.03 9.73
N PHE A 251 25.28 12.03 11.02
CA PHE A 251 26.08 11.31 12.02
C PHE A 251 25.73 9.81 12.06
N TRP A 252 24.59 9.44 11.49
CA TRP A 252 24.16 8.06 11.32
C TRP A 252 23.37 7.90 10.03
N SER A 253 23.58 6.79 9.33
CA SER A 253 22.77 6.38 8.19
C SER A 253 22.53 4.89 8.20
N HIS A 254 21.34 4.49 7.74
CA HIS A 254 20.92 3.11 7.64
C HIS A 254 20.24 2.86 6.31
N LYS A 255 20.76 1.85 5.63
CA LYS A 255 20.20 1.29 4.41
C LYS A 255 19.71 -0.09 4.82
N ASP A 256 18.40 -0.31 4.81
CA ASP A 256 17.65 -1.57 5.00
C ASP A 256 16.38 -1.33 5.86
N THR A 257 15.71 -2.41 6.28
CA THR A 257 14.45 -2.37 7.00
C THR A 257 14.63 -1.91 8.44
N PHE A 258 13.93 -0.85 8.82
CA PHE A 258 14.06 -0.24 10.14
C PHE A 258 12.71 0.24 10.68
N VAL A 259 12.51 0.16 12.00
CA VAL A 259 11.33 0.71 12.68
C VAL A 259 11.76 2.01 13.35
N LEU A 260 11.11 3.10 12.96
CA LEU A 260 11.47 4.45 13.41
C LEU A 260 10.32 5.05 14.23
N GLY A 261 10.66 5.67 15.36
CA GLY A 261 9.71 6.35 16.25
C GLY A 261 9.21 5.51 17.42
N ASP A 262 9.45 4.19 17.40
CA ASP A 262 9.05 3.25 18.45
C ASP A 262 9.72 3.54 19.80
N TYR A 263 11.03 3.77 19.82
CA TYR A 263 11.77 4.09 21.05
C TYR A 263 11.25 5.37 21.73
N PHE A 264 11.13 6.46 20.97
CA PHE A 264 10.68 7.76 21.46
C PHE A 264 9.24 7.70 21.99
N TYR A 265 8.36 6.98 21.28
CA TYR A 265 6.99 6.74 21.73
C TYR A 265 6.96 5.97 23.06
N PHE A 266 7.64 4.83 23.16
CA PHE A 266 7.58 4.00 24.37
C PHE A 266 8.27 4.61 25.60
N LYS A 267 9.34 5.38 25.41
CA LYS A 267 9.99 6.14 26.48
C LYS A 267 9.32 7.49 26.77
N ASN A 268 8.30 7.88 25.99
CA ASN A 268 7.65 9.19 26.05
C ASN A 268 8.68 10.34 26.02
N SER A 269 9.67 10.23 25.13
CA SER A 269 10.73 11.21 24.92
C SER A 269 10.61 11.84 23.54
N LYS A 270 11.13 13.07 23.40
CA LYS A 270 11.25 13.70 22.08
C LYS A 270 12.44 13.11 21.31
N PRO A 271 12.37 13.01 19.98
CA PRO A 271 13.52 12.62 19.19
C PRO A 271 14.69 13.58 19.41
N PHE A 272 15.90 13.07 19.59
CA PHE A 272 17.06 13.95 19.83
C PHE A 272 17.73 14.43 18.52
N ALA A 273 17.20 14.02 17.37
CA ALA A 273 17.75 14.28 16.05
C ALA A 273 16.64 14.30 15.01
N PHE A 274 16.90 14.96 13.88
CA PHE A 274 16.06 14.95 12.69
C PHE A 274 16.34 13.67 11.90
N PHE A 275 15.31 12.86 11.66
CA PHE A 275 15.44 11.69 10.80
C PHE A 275 14.97 12.05 9.40
N ILE A 276 15.86 11.95 8.41
CA ILE A 276 15.65 12.44 7.04
C ILE A 276 15.77 11.27 6.06
N ALA A 277 14.92 11.27 5.03
CA ALA A 277 15.01 10.36 3.91
C ALA A 277 16.14 10.78 2.96
N VAL A 278 17.19 9.97 2.85
CA VAL A 278 18.34 10.24 1.94
C VAL A 278 17.99 9.93 0.48
N ASN A 279 17.03 9.05 0.27
CA ASN A 279 16.47 8.74 -1.05
C ASN A 279 14.96 8.53 -0.91
N HIS A 280 14.31 8.03 -1.96
CA HIS A 280 12.92 7.61 -1.89
C HIS A 280 12.74 6.48 -0.87
N VAL A 281 12.09 6.79 0.25
CA VAL A 281 11.80 5.84 1.33
C VAL A 281 10.34 5.42 1.26
N ASN A 282 10.11 4.10 1.25
CA ASN A 282 8.80 3.48 1.21
C ASN A 282 8.59 2.63 2.45
N GLY A 283 7.38 2.68 3.00
CA GLY A 283 7.06 1.95 4.20
C GLY A 283 5.60 2.01 4.58
N PHE A 284 5.34 1.66 5.83
CA PHE A 284 4.01 1.76 6.44
C PHE A 284 4.13 2.53 7.74
N ALA A 285 3.13 3.36 8.07
CA ALA A 285 3.02 4.00 9.35
C ALA A 285 1.87 3.41 10.16
N ILE A 286 2.01 3.46 11.48
CA ILE A 286 0.95 3.16 12.43
C ILE A 286 0.81 4.36 13.37
N SER A 287 -0.43 4.82 13.56
CA SER A 287 -0.72 5.86 14.56
C SER A 287 -0.41 5.36 15.97
N THR A 288 0.31 6.18 16.74
CA THR A 288 0.64 5.89 18.15
C THR A 288 -0.60 5.69 19.00
N TYR A 289 -1.66 6.46 18.74
CA TYR A 289 -2.96 6.32 19.42
C TYR A 289 -3.54 4.91 19.20
N GLY A 290 -3.63 4.46 17.95
CA GLY A 290 -4.16 3.14 17.62
C GLY A 290 -3.32 2.00 18.20
N LEU A 291 -1.99 2.13 18.18
CA LEU A 291 -1.11 1.15 18.81
C LEU A 291 -1.30 1.10 20.34
N SER A 292 -1.49 2.26 20.99
CA SER A 292 -1.71 2.37 22.43
C SER A 292 -2.94 1.60 22.89
N GLU A 293 -4.04 1.70 22.13
CA GLU A 293 -5.29 1.02 22.43
C GLU A 293 -5.17 -0.49 22.25
N LEU A 294 -4.46 -0.95 21.22
CA LEU A 294 -4.17 -2.38 21.04
C LEU A 294 -3.31 -2.96 22.16
N ILE A 295 -2.29 -2.22 22.62
CA ILE A 295 -1.44 -2.67 23.73
C ILE A 295 -2.26 -2.85 25.00
N LYS A 296 -3.16 -1.91 25.30
CA LYS A 296 -4.08 -1.99 26.46
C LYS A 296 -5.05 -3.16 26.32
N MET A 297 -5.69 -3.29 25.16
CA MET A 297 -6.70 -4.33 24.88
C MET A 297 -6.12 -5.75 25.00
N TYR A 298 -4.90 -5.97 24.51
CA TYR A 298 -4.25 -7.30 24.50
C TYR A 298 -3.26 -7.53 25.66
N LYS A 299 -3.09 -6.55 26.55
CA LYS A 299 -2.16 -6.58 27.71
C LYS A 299 -0.76 -7.05 27.30
N ILE A 300 -0.19 -6.40 26.29
CA ILE A 300 1.11 -6.79 25.72
C ILE A 300 2.24 -6.26 26.62
N ASN A 301 3.21 -7.11 26.95
CA ASN A 301 4.38 -6.69 27.69
C ASN A 301 5.42 -6.06 26.76
N VAL A 302 5.52 -4.74 26.79
CA VAL A 302 6.41 -3.94 25.93
C VAL A 302 7.81 -3.78 26.55
N LEU A 303 8.01 -4.07 27.84
CA LEU A 303 9.29 -3.84 28.54
C LEU A 303 10.44 -4.63 27.91
N GLN A 304 10.19 -5.88 27.48
CA GLN A 304 11.21 -6.69 26.80
C GLN A 304 11.63 -6.09 25.46
N TYR A 305 10.69 -5.49 24.73
CA TYR A 305 10.95 -4.81 23.46
C TYR A 305 11.78 -3.53 23.69
N ILE A 306 11.44 -2.75 24.71
CA ILE A 306 12.16 -1.52 25.08
C ILE A 306 13.60 -1.83 25.47
N ASN A 307 13.82 -2.81 26.37
CA ASN A 307 15.16 -3.17 26.84
C ASN A 307 16.09 -3.64 25.71
N TYR A 308 15.53 -4.18 24.63
CA TYR A 308 16.29 -4.57 23.44
C TYR A 308 16.75 -3.37 22.60
N ILE A 309 15.91 -2.34 22.52
CA ILE A 309 16.10 -1.19 21.62
C ILE A 309 16.86 -0.05 22.29
N GLU A 310 16.70 0.08 23.59
CA GLU A 310 17.30 1.12 24.42
C GLU A 310 18.82 1.24 24.22
N PRO A 311 19.63 0.15 24.25
CA PRO A 311 21.07 0.25 24.01
C PRO A 311 21.43 0.83 22.64
N PHE A 312 20.61 0.57 21.62
CA PHE A 312 20.86 1.09 20.27
C PHE A 312 20.63 2.61 20.22
N TYR A 313 19.49 3.09 20.74
CA TYR A 313 19.18 4.53 20.72
C TYR A 313 20.01 5.34 21.71
N GLU A 314 20.42 4.75 22.85
CA GLU A 314 21.38 5.39 23.76
C GLU A 314 22.73 5.61 23.09
N ASN A 315 23.25 4.60 22.38
CA ASN A 315 24.47 4.76 21.60
C ASN A 315 24.32 5.82 20.49
N LEU A 316 23.16 5.85 19.83
CA LEU A 316 22.86 6.85 18.80
C LEU A 316 22.76 8.27 19.39
N ALA A 317 22.26 8.42 20.62
CA ALA A 317 22.24 9.66 21.37
C ALA A 317 23.63 10.07 21.91
N LEU A 318 24.51 9.12 22.22
CA LEU A 318 25.90 9.42 22.57
C LEU A 318 26.68 9.91 21.34
N LEU A 319 26.46 9.32 20.17
CA LEU A 319 27.02 9.79 18.91
C LEU A 319 26.56 11.21 18.59
N SER A 320 25.31 11.55 18.91
CA SER A 320 24.83 12.92 18.75
C SER A 320 25.52 13.89 19.73
N ARG A 321 25.84 13.47 20.95
CA ARG A 321 26.54 14.32 21.95
C ARG A 321 28.06 14.39 21.77
N GLY A 322 28.67 13.43 21.08
CA GLY A 322 30.13 13.23 21.04
C GLY A 322 30.91 13.95 19.93
N MET A 323 30.26 14.72 19.05
CA MET A 323 30.98 15.55 18.06
C MET A 323 31.11 16.99 18.55
N PRO A 324 32.33 17.55 18.71
CA PRO A 324 32.50 18.96 19.01
C PRO A 324 31.95 19.81 17.86
N GLN A 325 31.30 20.93 18.21
CA GLN A 325 31.05 22.03 17.31
C GLN A 325 32.40 22.58 16.83
N GLU A 326 32.93 22.08 15.72
CA GLU A 326 34.07 22.70 15.07
C GLU A 326 33.58 23.91 14.28
N THR A 327 33.98 25.07 14.78
CA THR A 327 33.89 26.40 14.20
C THR A 327 34.30 26.41 12.72
N GLU A 328 33.67 27.28 11.94
CA GLU A 328 33.70 27.45 10.48
C GLU A 328 35.09 27.60 9.79
N GLU A 329 36.21 27.36 10.46
CA GLU A 329 37.56 27.58 9.91
C GLU A 329 38.30 26.28 9.48
N ALA A 330 37.81 25.09 9.84
CA ALA A 330 38.44 23.82 9.44
C ALA A 330 38.03 23.29 8.05
N GLN A 331 37.09 23.94 7.36
CA GLN A 331 36.52 23.45 6.08
C GLN A 331 37.39 23.63 4.83
N LYS A 332 38.61 24.18 4.94
CA LYS A 332 39.44 24.48 3.75
C LYS A 332 40.70 23.63 3.52
N LYS A 333 41.00 22.61 4.34
CA LYS A 333 42.26 21.85 4.17
C LYS A 333 42.20 20.32 4.15
N THR A 334 41.02 19.71 4.15
CA THR A 334 40.92 18.24 4.18
C THR A 334 40.00 17.70 3.09
N PHE A 335 40.01 18.34 1.93
CA PHE A 335 39.34 17.86 0.72
C PHE A 335 40.36 17.34 -0.29
N GLU A 336 41.08 16.27 0.08
CA GLU A 336 41.71 15.38 -0.88
C GLU A 336 42.06 14.06 -0.16
N GLY A 337 41.28 13.02 -0.46
CA GLY A 337 41.63 11.64 -0.13
C GLY A 337 41.00 11.08 1.14
N LYS A 338 39.79 10.51 1.01
CA LYS A 338 39.49 9.09 1.29
C LYS A 338 37.98 8.88 1.39
N GLY A 339 37.42 8.20 0.40
CA GLY A 339 36.14 7.51 0.55
C GLY A 339 36.28 6.41 1.59
N LEU A 340 35.39 6.37 2.58
CA LEU A 340 35.34 5.32 3.59
C LEU A 340 33.88 5.03 3.98
N LEU A 341 33.30 4.11 3.20
CA LEU A 341 32.07 3.38 3.50
C LEU A 341 32.43 1.99 4.07
N SER A 342 31.65 1.55 5.07
CA SER A 342 31.29 0.14 5.37
C SER A 342 32.00 -0.71 6.45
N ASN A 343 32.97 -0.20 7.24
CA ASN A 343 33.67 -1.07 8.20
C ASN A 343 33.28 -0.94 9.70
N SER A 344 32.59 0.13 10.12
CA SER A 344 32.26 0.31 11.56
C SER A 344 30.99 -0.43 11.99
N THR A 345 29.98 -0.52 11.14
CA THR A 345 28.68 -1.16 11.44
C THR A 345 28.78 -2.68 11.53
N LYS A 346 29.61 -3.32 10.68
CA LYS A 346 29.94 -4.75 10.79
C LYS A 346 30.71 -5.10 12.06
N LYS A 347 31.53 -4.18 12.59
CA LYS A 347 32.29 -4.36 13.85
C LYS A 347 31.42 -4.23 15.10
N LEU A 348 30.39 -3.38 15.04
CA LEU A 348 29.42 -3.18 16.13
C LEU A 348 28.44 -4.35 16.26
N PHE A 349 27.91 -4.84 15.13
CA PHE A 349 27.00 -5.99 15.13
C PHE A 349 27.71 -7.30 15.54
N SER A 350 29.00 -7.46 15.17
CA SER A 350 29.79 -8.61 15.63
C SER A 350 30.13 -8.54 17.12
N GLY A 351 30.34 -7.34 17.68
CA GLY A 351 30.56 -7.14 19.13
C GLY A 351 29.34 -7.49 20.00
N LEU A 352 28.13 -7.12 19.55
CA LEU A 352 26.88 -7.43 20.25
C LEU A 352 26.54 -8.93 20.22
N LEU A 353 26.72 -9.59 19.07
CA LEU A 353 26.61 -11.05 18.96
C LEU A 353 27.70 -11.78 19.79
N ARG A 354 28.92 -11.23 19.84
CA ARG A 354 30.04 -11.77 20.63
C ARG A 354 29.73 -11.75 22.13
N ASN A 355 29.14 -10.68 22.64
CA ASN A 355 28.75 -10.58 24.06
C ASN A 355 27.52 -11.42 24.41
N SER A 356 26.54 -11.53 23.50
CA SER A 356 25.35 -12.39 23.69
C SER A 356 25.67 -13.89 23.66
N LEU A 357 26.65 -14.32 22.86
CA LEU A 357 27.11 -15.71 22.82
C LEU A 357 27.94 -16.06 24.07
N LEU A 358 28.78 -15.15 24.55
CA LEU A 358 29.60 -15.34 25.75
C LEU A 358 28.76 -15.40 27.05
N SER A 359 27.64 -14.67 27.13
CA SER A 359 26.74 -14.75 28.29
C SER A 359 25.92 -16.05 28.33
N SER A 360 25.80 -16.78 27.21
CA SER A 360 25.09 -18.07 27.15
C SER A 360 25.95 -19.28 27.53
N TYR A 361 27.22 -19.07 27.91
CA TYR A 361 28.21 -20.16 28.09
C TYR A 361 28.86 -20.15 29.48
N ILE A 362 28.07 -19.96 30.53
CA ILE A 362 28.47 -20.28 31.91
C ILE A 362 27.68 -21.52 32.34
N PRO A 363 28.23 -22.74 32.18
CA PRO A 363 27.73 -23.88 32.93
C PRO A 363 28.23 -23.73 34.37
N SER A 364 27.31 -23.44 35.28
CA SER A 364 27.47 -23.84 36.68
C SER A 364 27.37 -25.36 36.75
N ASP A 365 28.32 -25.95 37.45
CA ASP A 365 28.38 -27.34 37.92
C ASP A 365 29.19 -28.37 37.14
N SER A 366 29.98 -29.05 37.97
CA SER A 366 30.83 -30.20 37.77
C SER A 366 30.09 -31.40 37.18
N ASN A 367 30.60 -31.98 36.10
CA ASN A 367 30.98 -33.39 36.07
C ASN A 367 31.56 -33.82 34.71
N ASP A 368 32.54 -34.70 34.80
CA ASP A 368 33.14 -35.42 33.68
C ASP A 368 32.10 -36.17 32.85
N LYS A 369 32.04 -35.80 31.57
CA LYS A 369 31.62 -36.55 30.37
C LYS A 369 31.19 -35.48 29.37
N ASN A 370 31.94 -35.24 28.29
CA ASN A 370 31.44 -34.75 26.99
C ASN A 370 32.57 -34.33 26.03
N HIS A 371 33.53 -35.23 25.76
CA HIS A 371 34.51 -35.01 24.68
C HIS A 371 33.86 -34.94 23.28
N ARG A 372 32.67 -35.53 23.09
CA ARG A 372 31.91 -35.45 21.83
C ARG A 372 31.17 -34.12 21.63
N GLU A 373 30.58 -33.53 22.68
CA GLU A 373 29.93 -32.22 22.55
C GLU A 373 30.94 -31.09 22.34
N PHE A 374 32.16 -31.23 22.89
CA PHE A 374 33.24 -30.28 22.65
C PHE A 374 33.73 -30.29 21.19
N SER A 375 33.82 -31.48 20.57
CA SER A 375 34.17 -31.62 19.14
C SER A 375 33.08 -31.03 18.24
N ASP A 376 31.80 -31.36 18.51
CA ASP A 376 30.66 -30.85 17.74
C ASP A 376 30.45 -29.33 17.89
N ALA A 377 30.87 -28.76 19.01
CA ALA A 377 30.88 -27.31 19.23
C ALA A 377 32.02 -26.63 18.46
N ILE A 378 33.20 -27.25 18.42
CA ILE A 378 34.34 -26.76 17.63
C ILE A 378 34.05 -26.82 16.13
N ASP A 379 33.40 -27.87 15.64
CA ASP A 379 33.02 -27.99 14.22
C ASP A 379 31.94 -26.98 13.82
N ARG A 380 30.99 -26.67 14.72
CA ARG A 380 30.00 -25.60 14.51
C ARG A 380 30.62 -24.21 14.53
N VAL A 381 31.63 -23.99 15.37
CA VAL A 381 32.40 -22.74 15.40
C VAL A 381 33.28 -22.61 14.14
N SER A 382 33.88 -23.71 13.66
CA SER A 382 34.63 -23.76 12.39
C SER A 382 33.74 -23.39 11.19
N LEU A 383 32.53 -23.96 11.09
CA LEU A 383 31.57 -23.66 10.04
C LEU A 383 31.05 -22.21 10.07
N CYS A 384 30.96 -21.61 11.27
CA CYS A 384 30.60 -20.21 11.42
C CYS A 384 31.76 -19.25 11.13
N ILE A 385 33.00 -19.65 11.39
CA ILE A 385 34.22 -18.87 11.08
C ILE A 385 34.48 -18.83 9.57
N ASP A 386 34.24 -19.92 8.84
CA ASP A 386 34.40 -19.93 7.37
C ASP A 386 33.41 -19.00 6.63
N LYS A 387 32.30 -18.62 7.27
CA LYS A 387 31.32 -17.66 6.74
C LYS A 387 31.67 -16.19 7.04
N ILE A 388 32.64 -15.92 7.90
CA ILE A 388 33.02 -14.57 8.30
C ILE A 388 34.45 -14.32 7.84
N ASN A 389 34.61 -13.51 6.79
CA ASN A 389 35.89 -13.20 6.18
C ASN A 389 36.74 -12.29 7.10
N CYS A 390 37.27 -12.86 8.18
CA CYS A 390 38.10 -12.20 9.19
C CYS A 390 39.35 -13.05 9.45
N ASN A 391 40.49 -12.38 9.61
CA ASN A 391 41.81 -13.01 9.51
C ASN A 391 42.05 -14.04 10.63
N ARG A 392 41.98 -15.34 10.29
CA ARG A 392 42.04 -16.53 11.17
C ARG A 392 43.18 -16.50 12.20
N LYS A 393 44.30 -15.84 11.89
CA LYS A 393 45.47 -15.70 12.79
C LYS A 393 45.20 -14.85 14.02
N ALA A 394 44.39 -13.78 13.91
CA ALA A 394 44.15 -12.87 15.02
C ALA A 394 43.28 -13.50 16.12
N LEU A 395 42.24 -14.24 15.71
CA LEU A 395 41.34 -14.95 16.62
C LEU A 395 42.02 -16.12 17.35
N LEU A 396 42.87 -16.87 16.65
CA LEU A 396 43.64 -17.96 17.25
C LEU A 396 44.66 -17.47 18.28
N TRP A 397 45.28 -16.32 18.03
CA TRP A 397 46.20 -15.70 18.98
C TRP A 397 45.48 -15.26 20.27
N GLU A 398 44.33 -14.58 20.13
CA GLU A 398 43.53 -14.07 21.26
C GLU A 398 42.94 -15.21 22.12
N LEU A 399 42.51 -16.31 21.48
CA LEU A 399 42.04 -17.51 22.18
C LEU A 399 43.16 -18.24 22.93
N LYS A 400 44.35 -18.32 22.32
CA LYS A 400 45.52 -18.96 22.94
C LYS A 400 46.01 -18.17 24.16
N GLU A 401 45.97 -16.84 24.08
CA GLU A 401 46.35 -15.96 25.18
C GLU A 401 45.38 -16.07 26.37
N LYS A 402 44.07 -16.12 26.11
CA LYS A 402 43.05 -16.28 27.17
C LYS A 402 43.02 -17.68 27.79
N MET A 403 43.28 -18.74 27.00
CA MET A 403 43.46 -20.08 27.57
C MET A 403 44.72 -20.18 28.44
N ALA A 404 45.82 -19.56 28.02
CA ALA A 404 47.04 -19.51 28.82
C ALA A 404 46.83 -18.75 30.15
N TRP A 405 46.08 -17.64 30.12
CA TRP A 405 45.72 -16.88 31.32
C TRP A 405 44.85 -17.70 32.29
N ASN A 406 43.82 -18.39 31.80
CA ASN A 406 42.95 -19.23 32.64
C ASN A 406 43.68 -20.45 33.24
N ILE A 407 44.63 -21.04 32.52
CA ILE A 407 45.47 -22.13 33.05
C ILE A 407 46.38 -21.60 34.16
N LYS A 408 46.94 -20.39 33.98
CA LYS A 408 47.80 -19.75 34.97
C LYS A 408 47.04 -19.38 36.26
N CYS A 409 45.84 -18.79 36.12
CA CYS A 409 44.97 -18.50 37.27
C CYS A 409 44.49 -19.76 38.00
N ARG A 410 44.28 -20.89 37.28
CA ARG A 410 43.95 -22.18 37.92
C ARG A 410 45.13 -22.78 38.69
N GLN A 411 46.35 -22.69 38.16
CA GLN A 411 47.56 -23.17 38.86
C GLN A 411 47.84 -22.37 40.14
N GLU A 412 47.62 -21.05 40.11
CA GLU A 412 47.74 -20.18 41.28
C GLU A 412 46.63 -20.42 42.33
N SER A 413 45.43 -20.84 41.91
CA SER A 413 44.32 -21.19 42.82
C SER A 413 44.47 -22.56 43.51
N THR A 414 45.37 -23.43 43.03
CA THR A 414 45.64 -24.76 43.62
C THR A 414 46.84 -24.78 44.57
N GLN A 415 47.55 -23.65 44.73
CA GLN A 415 48.72 -23.53 45.60
C GLN A 415 48.51 -22.65 46.85
N ASN A 416 47.28 -22.18 47.11
CA ASN A 416 46.90 -21.47 48.35
C ASN A 416 45.83 -22.22 49.13
#